data_AF-A0A1Q6U2P5-F1
#
_entry.id   AF-A0A1Q6U2P5-F1
#
_cell.length_a   1.000
_cell.length_b   1.000
_cell.length_c   1.000
_cell.angle_alpha   90.00
_cell.angle_beta   90.00
_cell.angle_gamma   90.00
#
_symmetry.space_group_name_H-M   'P 1'
#
loop_
_entity.id
_entity.type
_entity.pdbx_description
1 polymer ?
#
loop_
_entity_poly.entity_id
_entity_poly.type
_entity_poly.pdbx_seq_one_letter_code
_entity_poly.pdbx_strand_id
1 'polypeptide(L)'
;MKISKAIKKRSFFILALLLLIGSPKEMLFAQENSELNIYAIYLGESDKGDATLLESKGHGLLIDIGSASQTGVIVEQLRKVGLTHVDVLFSHLHSDHIGSTHNNITAGLENLEAMGICVDTLYVPAVYLTPYSTRISYRASQLQNYADQRPDMNIVYLNVGDVVQIGDAAGRVMGPTDSTTRSPYQYTEYSLVENRDIIYENDSSLAMIFTCGNTKYFTAGDCYGREAKALVEAYGSELKCDIMKMNHHGIGSGNSTDLLKAIRPKYSFVPNSGVDKYNLQSGHWRTYTATKRASKYGMCYMVGNEKKTIVYHIVNDAITLYKGSVISKANKMTGWQYLYGADGSNRDHDMYYLNSECLPLKGIQKVGSHYFRFQAGGQMDYGTYMPDGSYSGWKTYNSEKRYFAFSQNKKYAYMKVGLSFINGVPMYFDQDGYMVNSGIEDETVIKKIGSYYYAVDYYGEVTIDDWEDIDDFSYYFDDNGRMLRNGKYEINGEYYLFDTDGTMYAGNARTEFYDFKSNTYAVRTDGTLVTGKCGKIDGDKYYFDKTGCVQKNKIIKIGKKQYYFNGSGKMVHNRTFKLYGKKYHSDKNGVVKIVKKKAKK
;
A
#
# COMPACT_ATOMS: atom_id res chain seq x y z
N MET A 1 73.13 -14.11 -24.59
CA MET A 1 73.05 -15.51 -25.05
C MET A 1 72.61 -16.39 -23.87
N LYS A 2 71.49 -17.13 -24.02
CA LYS A 2 70.94 -18.23 -23.16
C LYS A 2 70.54 -17.86 -21.71
N ILE A 3 69.25 -17.77 -21.34
CA ILE A 3 68.24 -18.83 -21.09
C ILE A 3 68.74 -19.93 -20.14
N SER A 4 68.15 -20.06 -18.93
CA SER A 4 67.49 -21.32 -18.53
C SER A 4 66.51 -21.14 -17.37
N LYS A 5 65.31 -21.73 -17.60
CA LYS A 5 64.25 -22.03 -16.62
C LYS A 5 64.62 -23.30 -15.86
N ALA A 6 64.14 -23.44 -14.62
CA ALA A 6 63.66 -24.73 -14.12
C ALA A 6 62.52 -24.56 -13.11
N ILE A 7 61.39 -25.19 -13.42
CA ILE A 7 60.16 -25.34 -12.64
C ILE A 7 60.13 -26.79 -12.11
N LYS A 8 59.53 -26.99 -10.91
CA LYS A 8 58.81 -28.18 -10.37
C LYS A 8 59.28 -28.44 -8.92
N LYS A 9 58.45 -28.74 -7.91
CA LYS A 9 57.10 -29.33 -7.86
C LYS A 9 56.50 -29.10 -6.45
N ARG A 10 55.17 -29.13 -6.39
CA ARG A 10 54.27 -29.00 -5.21
C ARG A 10 54.46 -30.10 -4.15
N SER A 11 54.14 -29.77 -2.90
CA SER A 11 53.33 -30.61 -2.00
C SER A 11 52.56 -29.75 -0.99
N PHE A 12 51.25 -29.97 -0.94
CA PHE A 12 50.28 -29.39 -0.01
C PHE A 12 50.53 -29.89 1.42
N PHE A 13 50.44 -29.01 2.41
CA PHE A 13 49.91 -29.36 3.73
C PHE A 13 49.06 -28.20 4.25
N ILE A 14 47.76 -28.48 4.39
CA ILE A 14 46.78 -27.62 5.06
C ILE A 14 47.00 -27.81 6.56
N LEU A 15 47.25 -26.72 7.28
CA LEU A 15 46.99 -26.65 8.72
C LEU A 15 46.38 -25.29 9.04
N ALA A 16 45.09 -25.32 9.32
CA ALA A 16 44.34 -24.19 9.83
C ALA A 16 44.84 -23.85 11.24
N LEU A 17 45.23 -22.60 11.45
CA LEU A 17 45.42 -22.04 12.79
C LEU A 17 44.61 -20.74 12.89
N LEU A 18 43.73 -20.71 13.88
CA LEU A 18 42.75 -19.66 14.12
C LEU A 18 43.40 -18.27 14.25
N LEU A 19 42.88 -17.35 13.44
CA LEU A 19 43.03 -15.91 13.58
C LEU A 19 42.24 -15.42 14.80
N LEU A 20 42.93 -15.03 15.87
CA LEU A 20 42.43 -14.04 16.83
C LEU A 20 43.11 -12.71 16.48
N ILE A 21 42.68 -12.10 15.38
CA ILE A 21 42.93 -10.68 15.11
C ILE A 21 41.79 -9.93 15.80
N GLY A 22 42.12 -9.23 16.88
CA GLY A 22 41.22 -8.24 17.46
C GLY A 22 40.79 -7.27 16.37
N SER A 23 39.48 -7.09 16.22
CA SER A 23 38.88 -6.10 15.34
C SER A 23 39.53 -4.73 15.61
N PRO A 24 39.92 -3.95 14.58
CA PRO A 24 40.21 -2.55 14.81
C PRO A 24 38.94 -1.93 15.39
N LYS A 25 39.03 -1.34 16.58
CA LYS A 25 38.02 -0.40 17.05
C LYS A 25 37.91 0.65 15.96
N GLU A 26 36.82 0.64 15.21
CA GLU A 26 36.46 1.77 14.35
C GLU A 26 36.44 3.01 15.23
N MET A 27 37.37 3.93 14.97
CA MET A 27 37.23 5.28 15.47
C MET A 27 35.96 5.84 14.83
N LEU A 28 34.88 5.88 15.61
CA LEU A 28 33.73 6.72 15.31
C LEU A 28 34.19 8.17 15.38
N PHE A 29 34.58 8.70 14.22
CA PHE A 29 34.59 10.16 14.03
C PHE A 29 33.14 10.64 14.16
N ALA A 30 32.93 11.80 14.80
CA ALA A 30 31.62 12.44 14.79
C ALA A 30 31.22 12.68 13.33
N GLN A 31 30.14 12.08 12.88
CA GLN A 31 29.61 12.32 11.54
C GLN A 31 29.22 13.80 11.46
N GLU A 32 29.81 14.54 10.52
CA GLU A 32 29.38 15.92 10.26
C GLU A 32 27.89 15.91 9.91
N ASN A 33 27.11 16.76 10.58
CA ASN A 33 25.66 16.82 10.38
C ASN A 33 25.35 17.47 9.03
N SER A 34 25.07 16.67 8.00
CA SER A 34 24.65 17.17 6.69
C SER A 34 23.19 17.60 6.72
N GLU A 35 22.90 18.75 6.14
CA GLU A 35 21.53 19.29 6.07
C GLU A 35 21.20 19.87 4.70
N LEU A 36 20.00 19.59 4.20
CA LEU A 36 19.44 20.23 3.01
C LEU A 36 17.92 20.35 3.16
N ASN A 37 17.40 21.54 2.91
CA ASN A 37 15.99 21.81 2.79
C ASN A 37 15.64 22.02 1.31
N ILE A 38 14.64 21.31 0.80
CA ILE A 38 14.11 21.51 -0.55
C ILE A 38 12.67 21.99 -0.43
N TYR A 39 12.40 23.21 -0.86
CA TYR A 39 11.07 23.81 -0.90
C TYR A 39 10.58 23.79 -2.34
N ALA A 40 9.64 22.90 -2.64
CA ALA A 40 8.90 22.95 -3.90
C ALA A 40 7.80 24.02 -3.74
N ILE A 41 8.08 25.23 -4.23
CA ILE A 41 7.33 26.43 -3.91
C ILE A 41 5.98 26.39 -4.64
N TYR A 42 4.90 26.62 -3.89
CA TYR A 42 3.62 26.91 -4.51
C TYR A 42 3.60 28.36 -5.00
N LEU A 43 3.44 28.55 -6.31
CA LEU A 43 3.59 29.85 -6.97
C LEU A 43 2.26 30.62 -7.18
N GLY A 44 1.14 30.12 -6.65
CA GLY A 44 -0.18 30.74 -6.82
C GLY A 44 -1.06 30.05 -7.88
N GLU A 45 -2.16 30.70 -8.28
CA GLU A 45 -3.27 30.05 -9.02
C GLU A 45 -3.34 30.33 -10.54
N SER A 46 -2.65 31.35 -11.06
CA SER A 46 -2.87 31.81 -12.46
C SER A 46 -1.92 31.22 -13.50
N ASP A 47 -0.65 31.02 -13.15
CA ASP A 47 0.41 30.79 -14.12
C ASP A 47 1.12 29.45 -13.90
N LYS A 48 1.51 28.82 -15.01
CA LYS A 48 2.51 27.74 -14.95
C LYS A 48 3.85 28.34 -14.55
N GLY A 49 4.67 27.58 -13.83
CA GLY A 49 5.97 28.04 -13.41
C GLY A 49 6.71 27.05 -12.55
N ASP A 50 8.02 27.15 -12.64
CA ASP A 50 8.96 26.36 -11.87
C ASP A 50 9.78 27.25 -10.94
N ALA A 51 9.73 26.96 -9.65
CA ALA A 51 10.70 27.47 -8.70
C ALA A 51 10.87 26.46 -7.57
N THR A 52 12.10 26.04 -7.33
CA THR A 52 12.46 25.21 -6.18
C THR A 52 13.58 25.89 -5.42
N LEU A 53 13.38 26.15 -4.14
CA LEU A 53 14.44 26.66 -3.28
C LEU A 53 15.16 25.49 -2.61
N LEU A 54 16.47 25.43 -2.77
CA LEU A 54 17.36 24.63 -1.95
C LEU A 54 17.96 25.54 -0.89
N GLU A 55 17.97 25.12 0.37
CA GLU A 55 18.64 25.85 1.45
C GLU A 55 19.48 24.88 2.27
N SER A 56 20.72 25.26 2.55
CA SER A 56 21.63 24.52 3.41
C SER A 56 22.56 25.47 4.15
N LYS A 57 22.59 25.39 5.48
CA LYS A 57 23.44 26.23 6.36
C LYS A 57 23.29 27.73 6.10
N GLY A 58 22.08 28.19 5.75
CA GLY A 58 21.80 29.60 5.46
C GLY A 58 22.19 30.05 4.04
N HIS A 59 22.73 29.17 3.20
CA HIS A 59 22.92 29.42 1.77
C HIS A 59 21.67 28.99 1.02
N GLY A 60 21.18 29.84 0.10
CA GLY A 60 19.97 29.57 -0.69
C GLY A 60 20.27 29.51 -2.20
N LEU A 61 19.70 28.53 -2.90
CA LEU A 61 19.73 28.40 -4.36
C LEU A 61 18.31 28.27 -4.87
N LEU A 62 17.86 29.23 -5.67
CA LEU A 62 16.64 29.12 -6.45
C LEU A 62 16.93 28.42 -7.77
N ILE A 63 16.35 27.24 -7.96
CA ILE A 63 16.32 26.56 -9.26
C ILE A 63 15.03 27.00 -9.96
N ASP A 64 15.21 27.81 -11.01
CA ASP A 64 14.17 28.58 -11.68
C ASP A 64 13.42 29.56 -10.74
N ILE A 65 12.76 30.57 -11.30
CA ILE A 65 12.06 31.64 -10.59
C ILE A 65 10.64 31.89 -11.11
N GLY A 66 10.03 30.89 -11.74
CA GLY A 66 8.67 30.95 -12.26
C GLY A 66 8.52 32.00 -13.37
N SER A 67 7.30 32.54 -13.49
CA SER A 67 6.98 33.69 -14.33
C SER A 67 7.07 35.00 -13.54
N ALA A 68 7.17 36.14 -14.24
CA ALA A 68 7.33 37.46 -13.61
C ALA A 68 6.23 37.82 -12.59
N SER A 69 5.00 37.34 -12.80
CA SER A 69 3.85 37.55 -11.89
C SER A 69 4.01 36.81 -10.56
N GLN A 70 4.86 35.77 -10.52
CA GLN A 70 5.03 34.88 -9.38
C GLN A 70 6.17 35.31 -8.45
N THR A 71 6.99 36.29 -8.83
CA THR A 71 8.15 36.74 -8.04
C THR A 71 7.77 37.12 -6.61
N GLY A 72 6.62 37.77 -6.41
CA GLY A 72 6.18 38.15 -5.06
C GLY A 72 6.00 36.97 -4.10
N VAL A 73 5.51 35.83 -4.61
CA VAL A 73 5.33 34.60 -3.83
C VAL A 73 6.67 33.98 -3.47
N ILE A 74 7.64 34.02 -4.39
CA ILE A 74 9.00 33.53 -4.15
C ILE A 74 9.69 34.37 -3.07
N VAL A 75 9.60 35.70 -3.15
CA VAL A 75 10.15 36.60 -2.12
C VAL A 75 9.51 36.34 -0.75
N GLU A 76 8.20 36.11 -0.70
CA GLU A 76 7.53 35.75 0.56
C GLU A 76 8.08 34.43 1.14
N GLN A 77 8.34 33.43 0.30
CA GLN A 77 8.97 32.19 0.71
C GLN A 77 10.40 32.40 1.24
N LEU A 78 11.22 33.20 0.55
CA LEU A 78 12.59 33.53 0.99
C LEU A 78 12.58 34.24 2.36
N ARG A 79 11.69 35.22 2.56
CA ARG A 79 11.54 35.93 3.84
C ARG A 79 11.14 35.00 4.98
N LYS A 80 10.30 33.98 4.72
CA LYS A 80 9.93 32.96 5.73
C LYS A 80 11.10 32.08 6.14
N VAL A 81 12.05 31.84 5.24
CA VAL A 81 13.30 31.10 5.52
C VAL A 81 14.38 32.02 6.11
N GLY A 82 14.23 33.33 5.96
CA GLY A 82 15.18 34.34 6.46
C GLY A 82 16.29 34.67 5.47
N LEU A 83 16.10 34.37 4.18
CA LEU A 83 17.09 34.63 3.13
C LEU A 83 16.85 35.99 2.46
N THR A 84 17.90 36.79 2.39
CA THR A 84 17.96 38.04 1.60
C THR A 84 19.04 37.99 0.52
N HIS A 85 19.86 36.94 0.52
CA HIS A 85 20.90 36.63 -0.44
C HIS A 85 20.68 35.22 -0.95
N VAL A 86 20.72 35.04 -2.27
CA VAL A 86 20.51 33.74 -2.93
C VAL A 86 21.35 33.63 -4.20
N ASP A 87 21.73 32.41 -4.54
CA ASP A 87 22.09 32.05 -5.90
C ASP A 87 20.84 31.71 -6.70
N VAL A 88 20.89 31.91 -8.02
CA VAL A 88 19.82 31.55 -8.95
C VAL A 88 20.39 30.67 -10.05
N LEU A 89 19.74 29.54 -10.34
CA LEU A 89 20.09 28.63 -11.42
C LEU A 89 18.90 28.47 -12.36
N PHE A 90 19.12 28.73 -13.64
CA PHE A 90 18.11 28.44 -14.66
C PHE A 90 18.34 27.07 -15.29
N SER A 91 17.31 26.24 -15.31
CA SER A 91 17.32 24.96 -16.00
C SER A 91 17.39 25.16 -17.52
N HIS A 92 16.62 26.11 -18.02
CA HIS A 92 16.63 26.61 -19.39
C HIS A 92 15.96 27.99 -19.44
N LEU A 93 15.98 28.65 -20.60
CA LEU A 93 15.65 30.08 -20.68
C LEU A 93 14.21 30.38 -21.12
N HIS A 94 13.22 29.56 -20.78
CA HIS A 94 11.80 29.88 -21.02
C HIS A 94 11.22 30.84 -19.98
N SER A 95 10.14 31.53 -20.35
CA SER A 95 9.58 32.63 -19.56
C SER A 95 9.05 32.23 -18.19
N ASP A 96 8.54 31.01 -18.06
CA ASP A 96 8.04 30.42 -16.82
C ASP A 96 9.13 29.80 -15.94
N HIS A 97 10.40 30.03 -16.31
CA HIS A 97 11.58 29.61 -15.56
C HIS A 97 12.45 30.82 -15.19
N ILE A 98 12.64 31.76 -16.11
CA ILE A 98 13.50 32.94 -15.89
C ILE A 98 12.74 34.18 -15.43
N GLY A 99 11.41 34.07 -15.26
CA GLY A 99 10.58 35.19 -14.87
C GLY A 99 10.52 36.32 -15.91
N SER A 100 10.64 36.02 -17.21
CA SER A 100 10.59 37.05 -18.25
C SER A 100 9.15 37.47 -18.55
N THR A 101 8.97 38.72 -18.97
CA THR A 101 7.75 39.19 -19.66
C THR A 101 7.98 39.20 -21.18
N HIS A 102 6.95 39.53 -21.97
CA HIS A 102 7.07 39.62 -23.43
C HIS A 102 8.17 40.61 -23.89
N ASN A 103 8.41 41.68 -23.13
CA ASN A 103 9.32 42.76 -23.51
C ASN A 103 10.54 42.92 -22.60
N ASN A 104 10.65 42.13 -21.53
CA ASN A 104 11.75 42.21 -20.57
C ASN A 104 12.16 40.80 -20.12
N ILE A 105 13.35 40.37 -20.56
CA ILE A 105 13.91 39.05 -20.26
C ILE A 105 14.30 38.90 -18.79
N THR A 106 14.69 40.00 -18.13
CA THR A 106 15.24 40.04 -16.77
C THR A 106 14.22 40.48 -15.72
N ALA A 107 12.95 40.66 -16.10
CA ALA A 107 11.90 41.19 -15.22
C ALA A 107 11.81 40.48 -13.86
N GLY A 108 11.90 39.14 -13.84
CA GLY A 108 11.85 38.37 -12.60
C GLY A 108 13.04 38.65 -11.67
N LEU A 109 14.25 38.79 -12.22
CA LEU A 109 15.45 39.14 -11.45
C LEU A 109 15.36 40.57 -10.92
N GLU A 110 14.94 41.52 -11.76
CA GLU A 110 14.70 42.91 -11.36
C GLU A 110 13.65 43.01 -10.25
N ASN A 111 12.59 42.22 -10.32
CA ASN A 111 11.56 42.15 -9.29
C ASN A 111 12.11 41.60 -7.96
N LEU A 112 13.00 40.58 -7.99
CA LEU A 112 13.64 40.06 -6.77
C LEU A 112 14.43 41.17 -6.07
N GLU A 113 15.26 41.90 -6.83
CA GLU A 113 16.06 43.01 -6.30
C GLU A 113 15.22 44.18 -5.79
N ALA A 114 14.20 44.58 -6.55
CA ALA A 114 13.27 45.62 -6.15
C ALA A 114 12.53 45.27 -4.84
N MET A 115 12.40 43.97 -4.54
CA MET A 115 11.78 43.47 -3.31
C MET A 115 12.80 43.12 -2.20
N GLY A 116 14.07 43.49 -2.37
CA GLY A 116 15.13 43.40 -1.37
C GLY A 116 15.85 42.05 -1.30
N ILE A 117 15.83 41.28 -2.38
CA ILE A 117 16.61 40.04 -2.51
C ILE A 117 17.82 40.31 -3.40
N CYS A 118 19.02 40.03 -2.88
CA CYS A 118 20.27 40.09 -3.64
C CYS A 118 20.54 38.73 -4.30
N VAL A 119 20.87 38.75 -5.59
CA VAL A 119 21.32 37.56 -6.32
C VAL A 119 22.85 37.59 -6.35
N ASP A 120 23.50 36.63 -5.68
CA ASP A 120 24.96 36.60 -5.57
C ASP A 120 25.59 35.92 -6.80
N THR A 121 25.05 34.77 -7.21
CA THR A 121 25.48 34.06 -8.42
C THR A 121 24.30 33.70 -9.30
N LEU A 122 24.43 33.97 -10.60
CA LEU A 122 23.51 33.57 -11.64
C LEU A 122 24.11 32.42 -12.47
N TYR A 123 23.61 31.20 -12.28
CA TYR A 123 23.95 30.04 -13.07
C TYR A 123 23.03 29.92 -14.30
N VAL A 124 23.63 29.87 -15.49
CA VAL A 124 22.94 29.86 -16.78
C VAL A 124 23.40 28.65 -17.58
N PRO A 125 22.53 27.93 -18.33
CA PRO A 125 22.98 26.87 -19.23
C PRO A 125 23.92 27.46 -20.29
N ALA A 126 25.05 26.80 -20.54
CA ALA A 126 25.95 27.25 -21.59
C ALA A 126 25.26 27.16 -22.96
N VAL A 127 25.47 28.20 -23.76
CA VAL A 127 24.80 28.40 -25.06
C VAL A 127 25.03 27.23 -26.03
N TYR A 128 26.18 26.56 -25.92
CA TYR A 128 26.55 25.44 -26.78
C TYR A 128 25.86 24.10 -26.42
N LEU A 129 25.14 24.03 -25.30
CA LEU A 129 24.28 22.89 -24.97
C LEU A 129 22.98 22.89 -25.81
N THR A 130 22.67 24.02 -26.45
CA THR A 130 21.46 24.19 -27.26
C THR A 130 21.79 24.93 -28.58
N PRO A 131 22.76 24.44 -29.39
CA PRO A 131 23.40 25.22 -30.45
C PRO A 131 22.46 25.62 -31.60
N TYR A 132 21.32 24.93 -31.77
CA TYR A 132 20.34 25.24 -32.81
C TYR A 132 19.19 26.13 -32.35
N SER A 133 19.17 26.56 -31.08
CA SER A 133 18.12 27.47 -30.62
C SER A 133 18.33 28.85 -31.21
N THR A 134 17.27 29.43 -31.76
CA THR A 134 17.25 30.79 -32.29
C THR A 134 17.14 31.85 -31.18
N ARG A 135 16.87 31.44 -29.93
CA ARG A 135 16.55 32.35 -28.80
C ARG A 135 17.59 32.34 -27.70
N ILE A 136 18.30 31.22 -27.50
CA ILE A 136 19.21 31.02 -26.37
C ILE A 136 20.31 32.08 -26.30
N SER A 137 20.97 32.38 -27.42
CA SER A 137 22.08 33.35 -27.46
C SER A 137 21.63 34.76 -27.10
N TYR A 138 20.44 35.17 -27.58
CA TYR A 138 19.87 36.48 -27.24
C TYR A 138 19.48 36.55 -25.76
N ARG A 139 18.81 35.52 -25.22
CA ARG A 139 18.41 35.51 -23.81
C ARG A 139 19.63 35.47 -22.88
N ALA A 140 20.63 34.65 -23.19
CA ALA A 140 21.89 34.60 -22.46
C ALA A 140 22.62 35.96 -22.46
N SER A 141 22.64 36.67 -23.59
CA SER A 141 23.26 38.00 -23.64
C SER A 141 22.49 39.05 -22.82
N GLN A 142 21.16 38.96 -22.72
CA GLN A 142 20.41 39.83 -21.81
C GLN A 142 20.75 39.55 -20.34
N LEU A 143 20.89 38.27 -19.96
CA LEU A 143 21.31 37.89 -18.61
C LEU A 143 22.75 38.34 -18.32
N GLN A 144 23.66 38.23 -19.30
CA GLN A 144 25.02 38.76 -19.20
C GLN A 144 25.01 40.27 -18.97
N ASN A 145 24.26 41.03 -19.79
CA ASN A 145 24.16 42.49 -19.65
C ASN A 145 23.58 42.89 -18.28
N TYR A 146 22.63 42.11 -17.76
CA TYR A 146 22.08 42.30 -16.44
C TYR A 146 23.14 42.09 -15.34
N ALA A 147 23.99 41.08 -15.49
CA ALA A 147 25.10 40.81 -14.58
C ALA A 147 26.22 41.85 -14.66
N ASP A 148 26.58 42.29 -15.86
CA ASP A 148 27.64 43.29 -16.05
C ASP A 148 27.29 44.65 -15.40
N GLN A 149 26.01 44.91 -15.15
CA GLN A 149 25.52 46.11 -14.43
C GLN A 149 25.60 45.97 -12.89
N ARG A 150 25.98 44.80 -12.37
CA ARG A 150 25.98 44.46 -10.94
C ARG A 150 27.37 43.93 -10.55
N PRO A 151 28.25 44.77 -9.99
CA PRO A 151 29.65 44.40 -9.73
C PRO A 151 29.80 43.26 -8.71
N ASP A 152 28.81 43.09 -7.83
CA ASP A 152 28.83 42.07 -6.77
C ASP A 152 28.16 40.74 -7.21
N MET A 153 27.56 40.69 -8.40
CA MET A 153 26.93 39.47 -8.92
C MET A 153 27.87 38.71 -9.86
N ASN A 154 27.99 37.40 -9.65
CA ASN A 154 28.68 36.50 -10.56
C ASN A 154 27.71 35.91 -11.58
N ILE A 155 28.17 35.66 -12.80
CA ILE A 155 27.43 34.85 -13.78
C ILE A 155 28.31 33.67 -14.23
N VAL A 156 27.73 32.47 -14.21
CA VAL A 156 28.43 31.21 -14.50
C VAL A 156 27.65 30.41 -15.53
N TYR A 157 28.29 30.07 -16.65
CA TYR A 157 27.70 29.22 -17.67
C TYR A 157 28.02 27.75 -17.41
N LEU A 158 26.99 26.97 -17.11
CA LEU A 158 27.10 25.56 -16.72
C LEU A 158 27.10 24.62 -17.91
N ASN A 159 27.95 23.60 -17.82
CA ASN A 159 28.15 22.52 -18.78
C ASN A 159 27.92 21.16 -18.13
N VAL A 160 27.72 20.14 -18.96
CA VAL A 160 27.64 18.75 -18.48
C VAL A 160 28.93 18.40 -17.72
N GLY A 161 28.77 17.93 -16.48
CA GLY A 161 29.86 17.61 -15.57
C GLY A 161 30.19 18.71 -14.56
N ASP A 162 29.75 19.94 -14.77
CA ASP A 162 29.96 21.04 -13.81
C ASP A 162 29.20 20.78 -12.51
N VAL A 163 29.69 21.39 -11.42
CA VAL A 163 29.15 21.20 -10.07
C VAL A 163 28.82 22.55 -9.43
N VAL A 164 27.62 22.66 -8.88
CA VAL A 164 27.13 23.80 -8.08
C VAL A 164 27.10 23.39 -6.61
N GLN A 165 27.69 24.20 -5.73
CA GLN A 165 27.74 23.94 -4.29
C GLN A 165 26.70 24.78 -3.54
N ILE A 166 26.04 24.19 -2.55
CA ILE A 166 25.14 24.89 -1.64
C ILE A 166 25.19 24.26 -0.25
N GLY A 167 25.87 24.94 0.68
CA GLY A 167 26.10 24.43 2.03
C GLY A 167 26.70 23.01 1.99
N ASP A 168 25.99 22.05 2.58
CA ASP A 168 26.40 20.63 2.64
C ASP A 168 25.97 19.80 1.41
N ALA A 169 25.40 20.44 0.38
CA ALA A 169 24.91 19.77 -0.81
C ALA A 169 25.65 20.21 -2.08
N ALA A 170 25.80 19.28 -3.02
CA ALA A 170 26.44 19.52 -4.32
C ALA A 170 25.56 19.02 -5.47
N GLY A 171 25.31 19.87 -6.45
CA GLY A 171 24.55 19.57 -7.67
C GLY A 171 25.45 19.37 -8.88
N ARG A 172 25.48 18.17 -9.45
CA ARG A 172 26.19 17.90 -10.71
C ARG A 172 25.25 18.01 -11.90
N VAL A 173 25.71 18.68 -12.95
CA VAL A 173 25.02 18.71 -14.25
C VAL A 173 25.23 17.37 -14.97
N MET A 174 24.12 16.68 -15.22
CA MET A 174 24.06 15.38 -15.87
C MET A 174 23.74 15.51 -17.37
N GLY A 175 22.95 16.50 -17.78
CA GLY A 175 22.54 16.67 -19.18
C GLY A 175 22.27 18.13 -19.52
N PRO A 176 22.03 18.44 -20.80
CA PRO A 176 21.69 17.50 -21.88
C PRO A 176 22.83 16.64 -22.42
N THR A 177 22.64 15.32 -22.52
CA THR A 177 23.72 14.36 -22.84
C THR A 177 24.03 14.16 -24.33
N ASP A 178 23.13 14.53 -25.23
CA ASP A 178 23.26 14.38 -26.69
C ASP A 178 23.22 15.75 -27.42
N SER A 179 23.47 16.84 -26.68
CA SER A 179 23.27 18.25 -27.07
C SER A 179 23.90 18.64 -28.42
N THR A 180 25.02 18.03 -28.78
CA THR A 180 25.73 18.28 -30.05
C THR A 180 25.12 17.58 -31.26
N THR A 181 24.25 16.59 -31.05
CA THR A 181 23.61 15.79 -32.10
C THR A 181 22.12 16.06 -32.23
N ARG A 182 21.53 16.75 -31.24
CA ARG A 182 20.11 17.08 -31.20
C ARG A 182 19.81 18.37 -31.95
N SER A 183 18.73 18.37 -32.73
CA SER A 183 18.29 19.53 -33.52
C SER A 183 16.76 19.64 -33.55
N PRO A 184 16.18 20.85 -33.61
CA PRO A 184 14.73 21.04 -33.72
C PRO A 184 14.12 20.33 -34.93
N TYR A 185 14.88 20.11 -36.01
CA TYR A 185 14.38 19.40 -37.20
C TYR A 185 14.05 17.92 -36.97
N GLN A 186 14.53 17.33 -35.87
CA GLN A 186 14.26 15.93 -35.56
C GLN A 186 12.86 15.73 -34.95
N TYR A 187 12.20 16.78 -34.45
CA TYR A 187 10.86 16.76 -33.84
C TYR A 187 9.75 16.82 -34.91
N THR A 188 9.77 15.86 -35.82
CA THR A 188 8.88 15.84 -37.01
C THR A 188 7.41 15.60 -36.66
N GLU A 189 7.12 15.12 -35.45
CA GLU A 189 5.76 14.94 -34.92
C GLU A 189 5.01 16.27 -34.68
N TYR A 190 5.71 17.40 -34.68
CA TYR A 190 5.10 18.74 -34.60
C TYR A 190 5.18 19.42 -35.96
N SER A 191 4.04 19.91 -36.47
CA SER A 191 3.98 20.53 -37.80
C SER A 191 4.56 21.94 -37.85
N LEU A 192 4.40 22.72 -36.78
CA LEU A 192 4.90 24.10 -36.67
C LEU A 192 6.35 24.11 -36.18
N VAL A 193 7.23 24.84 -36.89
CA VAL A 193 8.65 24.98 -36.54
C VAL A 193 8.84 25.59 -35.15
N GLU A 194 8.06 26.61 -34.80
CA GLU A 194 8.11 27.24 -33.48
C GLU A 194 7.88 26.24 -32.34
N ASN A 195 6.96 25.28 -32.52
CA ASN A 195 6.74 24.22 -31.53
C ASN A 195 7.93 23.28 -31.43
N ARG A 196 8.63 23.01 -32.56
CA ARG A 196 9.85 22.20 -32.55
C ARG A 196 10.96 22.87 -31.76
N ASP A 197 11.14 24.18 -31.96
CA ASP A 197 12.17 24.96 -31.25
C ASP A 197 11.90 25.00 -29.74
N ILE A 198 10.64 25.21 -29.33
CA ILE A 198 10.24 25.16 -27.91
C ILE A 198 10.58 23.80 -27.29
N ILE A 199 10.23 22.72 -27.97
CA ILE A 199 10.44 21.36 -27.42
C ILE A 199 11.92 20.99 -27.41
N TYR A 200 12.67 21.43 -28.41
CA TYR A 200 14.12 21.29 -28.44
C TYR A 200 14.80 22.02 -27.29
N GLU A 201 14.40 23.26 -26.99
CA GLU A 201 14.91 24.02 -25.85
C GLU A 201 14.54 23.34 -24.52
N ASN A 202 13.32 22.83 -24.40
CA ASN A 202 12.86 22.05 -23.24
C ASN A 202 13.70 20.79 -23.02
N ASP A 203 13.94 19.99 -24.06
CA ASP A 203 14.83 18.82 -24.01
C ASP A 203 16.30 19.22 -23.72
N SER A 204 16.68 20.48 -23.93
CA SER A 204 18.02 20.97 -23.62
C SER A 204 18.14 21.57 -22.21
N SER A 205 17.14 21.36 -21.36
CA SER A 205 17.18 21.73 -19.94
C SER A 205 18.34 21.06 -19.21
N LEU A 206 18.98 21.79 -18.29
CA LEU A 206 19.97 21.21 -17.38
C LEU A 206 19.32 20.13 -16.52
N ALA A 207 19.67 18.88 -16.78
CA ALA A 207 19.39 17.77 -15.87
C ALA A 207 20.45 17.76 -14.78
N MET A 208 20.04 17.74 -13.51
CA MET A 208 20.93 17.82 -12.37
C MET A 208 20.60 16.80 -11.30
N ILE A 209 21.63 16.29 -10.63
CA ILE A 209 21.52 15.50 -9.41
C ILE A 209 22.22 16.25 -8.28
N PHE A 210 21.44 16.69 -7.29
CA PHE A 210 21.93 17.24 -6.03
C PHE A 210 22.08 16.13 -5.01
N THR A 211 23.22 16.10 -4.32
CA THR A 211 23.54 15.10 -3.29
C THR A 211 23.83 15.81 -1.98
N CYS A 212 23.18 15.37 -0.90
CA CYS A 212 23.48 15.77 0.49
C CYS A 212 23.58 14.51 1.33
N GLY A 213 24.78 14.19 1.82
CA GLY A 213 25.06 12.84 2.33
C GLY A 213 24.85 11.78 1.24
N ASN A 214 24.00 10.80 1.52
CA ASN A 214 23.56 9.78 0.57
C ASN A 214 22.23 10.13 -0.12
N THR A 215 21.52 11.16 0.34
CA THR A 215 20.23 11.56 -0.23
C THR A 215 20.42 12.30 -1.54
N LYS A 216 19.67 11.91 -2.57
CA LYS A 216 19.75 12.48 -3.91
C LYS A 216 18.44 13.11 -4.39
N TYR A 217 18.54 14.30 -4.98
CA TYR A 217 17.45 15.04 -5.61
C TYR A 217 17.71 15.23 -7.11
N PHE A 218 16.77 14.79 -7.95
CA PHE A 218 16.80 14.96 -9.40
C PHE A 218 15.87 16.09 -9.86
N THR A 219 16.36 16.93 -10.76
CA THR A 219 15.57 17.91 -11.52
C THR A 219 16.09 18.01 -12.95
N ALA A 220 15.21 18.23 -13.93
CA ALA A 220 15.62 18.44 -15.32
C ALA A 220 14.73 19.47 -16.04
N GLY A 221 14.26 20.49 -15.32
CA GLY A 221 13.41 21.55 -15.88
C GLY A 221 12.24 20.99 -16.68
N ASP A 222 12.16 21.39 -17.94
CA ASP A 222 11.12 20.98 -18.88
C ASP A 222 11.53 19.82 -19.80
N CYS A 223 12.52 19.02 -19.40
CA CYS A 223 12.98 17.83 -20.13
C CYS A 223 11.82 17.03 -20.74
N TYR A 224 11.94 16.69 -22.03
CA TYR A 224 10.98 15.89 -22.80
C TYR A 224 11.51 14.47 -23.01
N GLY A 225 10.79 13.70 -23.85
CA GLY A 225 11.06 12.28 -24.05
C GLY A 225 12.42 11.95 -24.69
N ARG A 226 13.01 12.84 -25.49
CA ARG A 226 14.31 12.56 -26.12
C ARG A 226 15.43 12.69 -25.11
N GLU A 227 15.44 13.74 -24.30
CA GLU A 227 16.43 13.88 -23.24
C GLU A 227 16.23 12.84 -22.15
N ALA A 228 14.99 12.56 -21.75
CA ALA A 228 14.71 11.49 -20.81
C ALA A 228 15.26 10.14 -21.27
N LYS A 229 15.22 9.86 -22.58
CA LYS A 229 15.82 8.65 -23.16
C LYS A 229 17.35 8.74 -23.13
N ALA A 230 17.93 9.85 -23.58
CA ALA A 230 19.38 10.04 -23.63
C ALA A 230 20.03 9.92 -22.24
N LEU A 231 19.43 10.52 -21.20
CA LEU A 231 19.86 10.37 -19.81
C LEU A 231 19.88 8.91 -19.35
N VAL A 232 18.83 8.15 -19.67
CA VAL A 232 18.74 6.74 -19.30
C VAL A 232 19.80 5.91 -20.04
N GLU A 233 20.03 6.18 -21.32
CA GLU A 233 21.06 5.51 -22.12
C GLU A 233 22.47 5.83 -21.61
N ALA A 234 22.71 7.08 -21.19
CA ALA A 234 24.00 7.52 -20.69
C ALA A 234 24.33 7.00 -19.28
N TYR A 235 23.34 7.01 -18.37
CA TYR A 235 23.59 6.83 -16.94
C TYR A 235 22.89 5.61 -16.31
N GLY A 236 21.80 5.11 -16.92
CA GLY A 236 21.07 3.95 -16.41
C GLY A 236 20.75 4.05 -14.90
N SER A 237 21.27 3.10 -14.11
CA SER A 237 21.05 3.05 -12.66
C SER A 237 21.71 4.17 -11.86
N GLU A 238 22.67 4.90 -12.43
CA GLU A 238 23.31 6.05 -11.76
C GLU A 238 22.33 7.21 -11.53
N LEU A 239 21.22 7.25 -12.27
CA LEU A 239 20.12 8.21 -12.09
C LEU A 239 19.30 7.99 -10.82
N LYS A 240 19.55 6.92 -10.05
CA LYS A 240 18.79 6.62 -8.82
C LYS A 240 18.83 7.82 -7.87
N CYS A 241 17.65 8.42 -7.64
CA CYS A 241 17.45 9.50 -6.68
C CYS A 241 16.29 9.20 -5.72
N ASP A 242 16.24 9.90 -4.59
CA ASP A 242 15.20 9.76 -3.56
C ASP A 242 14.06 10.72 -3.80
N ILE A 243 14.38 11.95 -4.25
CA ILE A 243 13.43 13.01 -4.54
C ILE A 243 13.54 13.36 -6.03
N MET A 244 12.40 13.55 -6.70
CA MET A 244 12.36 13.96 -8.10
C MET A 244 11.34 15.09 -8.31
N LYS A 245 11.79 16.22 -8.86
CA LYS A 245 10.89 17.16 -9.51
C LYS A 245 10.45 16.54 -10.83
N MET A 246 9.14 16.40 -11.03
CA MET A 246 8.59 15.90 -12.29
C MET A 246 8.90 16.89 -13.42
N ASN A 247 9.33 16.37 -14.55
CA ASN A 247 9.75 17.19 -15.68
C ASN A 247 8.55 17.90 -16.30
N HIS A 248 8.79 19.11 -16.83
CA HIS A 248 7.83 19.91 -17.60
C HIS A 248 6.48 20.02 -16.92
N HIS A 249 6.43 20.58 -15.72
CA HIS A 249 5.15 20.81 -15.03
C HIS A 249 4.34 19.52 -14.77
N GLY A 250 5.00 18.36 -14.81
CA GLY A 250 4.35 17.04 -14.75
C GLY A 250 3.54 16.68 -16.00
N ILE A 251 3.64 17.46 -17.08
CA ILE A 251 2.99 17.24 -18.36
C ILE A 251 4.01 16.97 -19.47
N GLY A 252 3.72 16.01 -20.35
CA GLY A 252 4.60 15.67 -21.46
C GLY A 252 5.40 14.38 -21.25
N SER A 253 6.23 14.06 -22.25
CA SER A 253 6.84 12.72 -22.38
C SER A 253 8.12 12.51 -21.57
N GLY A 254 8.71 13.57 -21.00
CA GLY A 254 9.94 13.47 -20.21
C GLY A 254 9.82 12.72 -18.89
N ASN A 255 8.60 12.44 -18.45
CA ASN A 255 8.33 11.53 -17.32
C ASN A 255 8.09 10.11 -17.83
N SER A 256 9.04 9.58 -18.61
CA SER A 256 8.93 8.28 -19.29
C SER A 256 8.96 7.12 -18.29
N THR A 257 8.45 5.95 -18.69
CA THR A 257 8.52 4.74 -17.86
C THR A 257 9.96 4.37 -17.52
N ASP A 258 10.87 4.48 -18.49
CA ASP A 258 12.27 4.10 -18.32
C ASP A 258 13.03 5.08 -17.44
N LEU A 259 12.78 6.39 -17.58
CA LEU A 259 13.39 7.39 -16.69
C LEU A 259 12.93 7.20 -15.25
N LEU A 260 11.62 7.04 -15.02
CA LEU A 260 11.11 6.79 -13.66
C LEU A 260 11.56 5.45 -13.09
N LYS A 261 11.81 4.44 -13.94
CA LYS A 261 12.41 3.16 -13.54
C LYS A 261 13.90 3.28 -13.19
N ALA A 262 14.63 4.19 -13.83
CA ALA A 262 16.01 4.49 -13.50
C ALA A 262 16.11 5.29 -12.19
N ILE A 263 15.31 6.35 -12.06
CA ILE A 263 15.31 7.26 -10.90
C ILE A 263 14.71 6.58 -9.66
N ARG A 264 13.59 5.86 -9.79
CA ARG A 264 12.85 5.20 -8.69
C ARG A 264 12.62 6.13 -7.48
N PRO A 265 12.01 7.31 -7.66
CA PRO A 265 11.88 8.29 -6.59
C PRO A 265 11.03 7.75 -5.45
N LYS A 266 11.47 7.98 -4.22
CA LYS A 266 10.66 7.73 -3.01
C LYS A 266 9.62 8.84 -2.83
N TYR A 267 9.99 10.05 -3.24
CA TYR A 267 9.12 11.19 -3.30
C TYR A 267 9.26 11.90 -4.63
N SER A 268 8.16 12.35 -5.19
CA SER A 268 8.17 13.24 -6.35
C SER A 268 7.21 14.39 -6.13
N PHE A 269 7.46 15.49 -6.83
CA PHE A 269 6.50 16.57 -6.87
C PHE A 269 6.31 17.12 -8.29
N VAL A 270 5.06 17.46 -8.60
CA VAL A 270 4.70 18.21 -9.80
C VAL A 270 4.72 19.69 -9.41
N PRO A 271 5.52 20.53 -10.09
CA PRO A 271 5.56 21.96 -9.82
C PRO A 271 4.28 22.66 -10.33
N ASN A 272 4.25 23.99 -10.34
CA ASN A 272 3.05 24.76 -10.61
C ASN A 272 2.64 24.59 -12.09
N SER A 273 1.72 23.67 -12.35
CA SER A 273 1.49 23.21 -13.73
C SER A 273 0.67 24.17 -14.60
N GLY A 274 -0.02 25.13 -13.98
CA GLY A 274 -0.99 26.01 -14.65
C GLY A 274 -2.14 25.24 -15.30
N VAL A 275 -2.35 23.97 -14.98
CA VAL A 275 -3.40 23.12 -15.56
C VAL A 275 -4.24 22.45 -14.48
N ASP A 276 -5.44 22.98 -14.29
CA ASP A 276 -6.59 22.30 -13.67
C ASP A 276 -7.41 21.49 -14.70
N LYS A 277 -6.96 21.47 -15.96
CA LYS A 277 -7.77 21.04 -17.10
C LYS A 277 -7.63 19.57 -17.42
N TYR A 278 -8.79 18.95 -17.59
CA TYR A 278 -8.98 17.66 -18.21
C TYR A 278 -8.38 17.61 -19.62
N ASN A 279 -7.70 16.53 -19.95
CA ASN A 279 -7.53 16.16 -21.34
C ASN A 279 -8.84 15.55 -21.83
N LEU A 280 -9.60 16.30 -22.63
CA LEU A 280 -10.91 15.89 -23.16
C LEU A 280 -10.84 14.62 -24.02
N GLN A 281 -9.69 14.34 -24.64
CA GLN A 281 -9.49 13.17 -25.47
C GLN A 281 -9.21 11.92 -24.62
N SER A 282 -8.41 12.03 -23.56
CA SER A 282 -8.08 10.89 -22.71
C SER A 282 -9.04 10.69 -21.54
N GLY A 283 -9.89 11.66 -21.24
CA GLY A 283 -10.79 11.59 -20.08
C GLY A 283 -10.04 11.53 -18.74
N HIS A 284 -8.86 12.16 -18.65
CA HIS A 284 -8.01 12.17 -17.46
C HIS A 284 -7.31 13.53 -17.30
N TRP A 285 -6.73 13.78 -16.12
CA TRP A 285 -5.83 14.92 -15.92
C TRP A 285 -4.61 14.86 -16.84
N ARG A 286 -4.12 16.02 -17.30
CA ARG A 286 -2.92 16.08 -18.16
C ARG A 286 -1.67 15.51 -17.50
N THR A 287 -1.59 15.56 -16.18
CA THR A 287 -0.48 15.02 -15.37
C THR A 287 -0.63 13.53 -15.06
N TYR A 288 -1.81 12.93 -15.29
CA TYR A 288 -2.14 11.56 -14.86
C TYR A 288 -1.11 10.53 -15.28
N THR A 289 -0.66 10.58 -16.53
CA THR A 289 0.33 9.63 -17.05
C THR A 289 1.64 9.70 -16.28
N ALA A 290 2.12 10.91 -15.95
CA ALA A 290 3.35 11.11 -15.20
C ALA A 290 3.16 10.70 -13.74
N THR A 291 2.09 11.16 -13.07
CA THR A 291 1.81 10.84 -11.67
C THR A 291 1.61 9.34 -11.48
N LYS A 292 0.85 8.66 -12.35
CA LYS A 292 0.66 7.20 -12.30
C LYS A 292 1.96 6.42 -12.41
N ARG A 293 2.92 6.89 -13.22
CA ARG A 293 4.22 6.23 -13.36
C ARG A 293 5.09 6.46 -12.12
N ALA A 294 5.14 7.69 -11.61
CA ALA A 294 5.94 8.04 -10.43
C ALA A 294 5.39 7.37 -9.16
N SER A 295 4.06 7.36 -9.02
CA SER A 295 3.31 6.71 -7.95
C SER A 295 3.62 5.22 -7.81
N LYS A 296 4.15 4.53 -8.82
CA LYS A 296 4.60 3.13 -8.66
C LYS A 296 5.78 2.98 -7.69
N TYR A 297 6.59 4.02 -7.52
CA TYR A 297 7.82 3.99 -6.74
C TYR A 297 7.69 4.71 -5.40
N GLY A 298 6.93 5.80 -5.36
CA GLY A 298 6.86 6.67 -4.20
C GLY A 298 5.65 7.62 -4.21
N MET A 299 5.58 8.47 -3.19
CA MET A 299 4.50 9.46 -3.05
C MET A 299 4.73 10.62 -4.03
N CYS A 300 3.71 10.95 -4.82
CA CYS A 300 3.73 12.11 -5.70
C CYS A 300 2.86 13.24 -5.14
N TYR A 301 3.40 14.46 -5.06
CA TYR A 301 2.72 15.64 -4.51
C TYR A 301 2.53 16.70 -5.61
N MET A 302 1.30 17.15 -5.84
CA MET A 302 1.00 18.12 -6.90
C MET A 302 0.93 19.54 -6.34
N VAL A 303 2.04 20.28 -6.35
CA VAL A 303 2.20 21.55 -5.63
C VAL A 303 1.11 22.56 -5.98
N GLY A 304 0.85 22.76 -7.27
CA GLY A 304 -0.18 23.68 -7.76
C GLY A 304 -1.60 23.30 -7.32
N ASN A 305 -1.94 22.01 -7.36
CA ASN A 305 -3.27 21.50 -7.01
C ASN A 305 -3.49 21.49 -5.49
N GLU A 306 -2.45 21.15 -4.74
CA GLU A 306 -2.47 21.19 -3.28
C GLU A 306 -2.51 22.61 -2.72
N LYS A 307 -2.21 23.61 -3.57
CA LYS A 307 -2.13 25.05 -3.23
C LYS A 307 -1.24 25.34 -2.03
N LYS A 308 -0.20 24.52 -1.85
CA LYS A 308 0.70 24.57 -0.71
C LYS A 308 2.08 24.05 -1.09
N THR A 309 3.11 24.80 -0.72
CA THR A 309 4.51 24.36 -0.74
C THR A 309 4.66 23.03 -0.02
N ILE A 310 5.50 22.13 -0.55
CA ILE A 310 5.99 20.97 0.19
C ILE A 310 7.48 21.15 0.48
N VAL A 311 7.90 20.80 1.69
CA VAL A 311 9.29 20.88 2.13
C VAL A 311 9.81 19.49 2.43
N TYR A 312 10.96 19.18 1.84
CA TYR A 312 11.77 18.02 2.17
C TYR A 312 12.92 18.49 3.05
N HIS A 313 12.83 18.21 4.36
CA HIS A 313 13.88 18.51 5.33
C HIS A 313 14.76 17.29 5.48
N ILE A 314 16.01 17.39 5.04
CA ILE A 314 16.98 16.30 4.99
C ILE A 314 18.04 16.59 6.04
N VAL A 315 18.18 15.70 7.02
CA VAL A 315 19.25 15.76 8.02
C VAL A 315 19.84 14.37 8.16
N ASN A 316 21.14 14.20 7.90
CA ASN A 316 21.83 12.91 7.98
C ASN A 316 21.06 11.78 7.27
N ASP A 317 20.67 12.03 6.03
CA ASP A 317 19.89 11.12 5.17
C ASP A 317 18.43 10.86 5.57
N ALA A 318 17.97 11.40 6.71
CA ALA A 318 16.57 11.32 7.11
C ALA A 318 15.74 12.41 6.43
N ILE A 319 14.78 12.01 5.60
CA ILE A 319 13.86 12.92 4.90
C ILE A 319 12.55 13.07 5.70
N THR A 320 12.32 14.24 6.27
CA THR A 320 11.06 14.62 6.93
C THR A 320 10.24 15.54 6.03
N LEU A 321 8.94 15.29 5.93
CA LEU A 321 8.05 16.04 5.03
C LEU A 321 7.21 17.07 5.79
N TYR A 322 7.09 18.27 5.23
CA TYR A 322 6.22 19.32 5.75
C TYR A 322 5.33 19.88 4.65
N LYS A 323 4.03 20.05 4.94
CA LYS A 323 3.06 20.69 4.03
C LYS A 323 2.85 22.14 4.47
N GLY A 324 3.36 23.08 3.70
CA GLY A 324 3.36 24.51 3.97
C GLY A 324 4.75 25.13 3.84
N SER A 325 4.82 26.45 3.89
CA SER A 325 6.05 27.23 3.63
C SER A 325 7.11 27.22 4.73
N VAL A 326 6.87 26.57 5.86
CA VAL A 326 7.78 26.57 7.02
C VAL A 326 7.89 25.19 7.68
N ILE A 327 9.09 24.87 8.16
CA ILE A 327 9.38 23.65 8.93
C ILE A 327 8.84 23.86 10.35
N SER A 328 7.73 23.18 10.66
CA SER A 328 7.10 23.28 11.98
C SER A 328 6.38 22.00 12.34
N LYS A 329 6.19 21.74 13.63
CA LYS A 329 5.43 20.58 14.11
C LYS A 329 4.01 20.54 13.55
N ALA A 330 3.37 21.70 13.34
CA ALA A 330 2.02 21.79 12.78
C ALA A 330 1.95 21.42 11.30
N ASN A 331 3.04 21.64 10.55
CA ASN A 331 3.12 21.32 9.12
C ASN A 331 3.66 19.92 8.84
N LYS A 332 4.21 19.22 9.85
CA LYS A 332 4.81 17.90 9.67
C LYS A 332 3.76 16.89 9.17
N MET A 333 4.04 16.24 8.05
CA MET A 333 3.10 15.30 7.43
C MET A 333 3.19 13.93 8.12
N THR A 334 2.16 13.55 8.88
CA THR A 334 2.01 12.22 9.51
C THR A 334 0.57 11.75 9.43
N GLY A 335 0.32 10.45 9.58
CA GLY A 335 -1.01 9.87 9.46
C GLY A 335 -1.57 9.97 8.04
N TRP A 336 -2.89 10.08 7.93
CA TRP A 336 -3.58 10.11 6.63
C TRP A 336 -3.27 11.38 5.83
N GLN A 337 -2.84 11.18 4.58
CA GLN A 337 -2.62 12.23 3.59
C GLN A 337 -3.51 12.01 2.38
N TYR A 338 -4.37 12.98 2.08
CA TYR A 338 -5.27 13.01 0.92
C TYR A 338 -4.68 13.98 -0.09
N LEU A 339 -4.13 13.44 -1.18
CA LEU A 339 -3.31 14.17 -2.12
C LEU A 339 -3.84 14.02 -3.54
N TYR A 340 -3.90 15.11 -4.28
CA TYR A 340 -4.22 15.14 -5.70
C TYR A 340 -3.19 14.34 -6.52
N GLY A 341 -3.68 13.66 -7.58
CA GLY A 341 -2.81 12.95 -8.52
C GLY A 341 -3.25 11.55 -8.93
N ALA A 342 -4.46 11.15 -8.53
CA ALA A 342 -5.12 9.95 -9.04
C ALA A 342 -5.51 10.11 -10.52
N ASP A 343 -6.57 9.46 -11.00
CA ASP A 343 -6.91 9.48 -12.43
C ASP A 343 -7.62 10.75 -12.91
N GLY A 344 -8.12 11.56 -11.98
CA GLY A 344 -8.93 12.74 -12.23
C GLY A 344 -10.36 12.44 -12.69
N SER A 345 -10.66 11.18 -13.02
CA SER A 345 -11.90 10.72 -13.66
C SER A 345 -12.85 10.11 -12.66
N ASN A 346 -12.38 9.04 -12.03
CA ASN A 346 -13.10 8.32 -11.02
C ASN A 346 -12.65 8.76 -9.62
N ARG A 347 -11.39 9.17 -9.49
CA ARG A 347 -10.80 9.77 -8.27
C ARG A 347 -9.82 10.86 -8.66
N ASP A 348 -9.96 12.00 -8.01
CA ASP A 348 -9.04 13.13 -8.10
C ASP A 348 -7.85 13.01 -7.12
N HIS A 349 -8.01 12.27 -6.02
CA HIS A 349 -6.98 12.11 -4.99
C HIS A 349 -6.57 10.66 -4.74
N ASP A 350 -5.29 10.48 -4.43
CA ASP A 350 -4.72 9.31 -3.78
C ASP A 350 -4.69 9.48 -2.26
N MET A 351 -4.67 8.34 -1.56
CA MET A 351 -4.57 8.30 -0.10
C MET A 351 -3.25 7.64 0.28
N TYR A 352 -2.53 8.23 1.23
CA TYR A 352 -1.34 7.67 1.83
C TYR A 352 -1.49 7.68 3.34
N TYR A 353 -0.82 6.77 4.04
CA TYR A 353 -0.63 6.87 5.49
C TYR A 353 0.85 7.01 5.76
N LEU A 354 1.27 8.11 6.39
CA LEU A 354 2.65 8.35 6.77
C LEU A 354 2.86 7.99 8.24
N ASN A 355 3.91 7.25 8.57
CA ASN A 355 4.28 6.98 9.95
C ASN A 355 4.89 8.22 10.65
N SER A 356 5.38 8.08 11.89
CA SER A 356 6.02 9.16 12.67
C SER A 356 7.27 9.74 12.01
N GLU A 357 7.93 8.96 11.15
CA GLU A 357 9.11 9.32 10.36
C GLU A 357 8.75 9.81 8.95
N CYS A 358 7.48 10.15 8.69
CA CYS A 358 6.98 10.63 7.40
C CYS A 358 7.10 9.62 6.24
N LEU A 359 7.31 8.33 6.54
CA LEU A 359 7.42 7.28 5.53
C LEU A 359 6.03 6.76 5.14
N PRO A 360 5.69 6.69 3.83
CA PRO A 360 4.47 6.04 3.38
C PRO A 360 4.47 4.55 3.75
N LEU A 361 3.37 4.10 4.39
CA LEU A 361 3.13 2.70 4.64
C LEU A 361 3.00 1.92 3.33
N LYS A 362 3.36 0.63 3.36
CA LYS A 362 3.34 -0.30 2.22
C LYS A 362 2.78 -1.65 2.63
N GLY A 363 2.22 -2.39 1.67
CA GLY A 363 1.65 -3.71 1.91
C GLY A 363 0.38 -3.66 2.75
N ILE A 364 0.05 -4.78 3.38
CA ILE A 364 -1.14 -4.88 4.23
C ILE A 364 -0.81 -4.34 5.62
N GLN A 365 -1.62 -3.40 6.09
CA GLN A 365 -1.42 -2.70 7.36
C GLN A 365 -2.74 -2.56 8.09
N LYS A 366 -2.71 -2.75 9.41
CA LYS A 366 -3.86 -2.43 10.27
C LYS A 366 -3.71 -1.01 10.78
N VAL A 367 -4.67 -0.15 10.44
CA VAL A 367 -4.72 1.25 10.91
C VAL A 367 -6.04 1.44 11.64
N GLY A 368 -5.97 1.63 12.95
CA GLY A 368 -7.15 1.60 13.82
C GLY A 368 -7.82 0.22 13.80
N SER A 369 -9.13 0.20 13.55
CA SER A 369 -9.93 -1.03 13.49
C SER A 369 -9.96 -1.70 12.11
N HIS A 370 -9.34 -1.10 11.10
CA HIS A 370 -9.48 -1.53 9.70
C HIS A 370 -8.13 -1.98 9.11
N TYR A 371 -8.21 -2.88 8.13
CA TYR A 371 -7.06 -3.29 7.32
C TYR A 371 -7.05 -2.49 6.02
N PHE A 372 -5.87 -2.06 5.62
CA PHE A 372 -5.64 -1.36 4.36
C PHE A 372 -4.52 -2.06 3.62
N ARG A 373 -4.59 -2.05 2.30
CA ARG A 373 -3.46 -2.45 1.46
C ARG A 373 -2.88 -1.19 0.84
N PHE A 374 -1.59 -0.97 0.99
CA PHE A 374 -0.84 0.10 0.34
C PHE A 374 0.04 -0.50 -0.76
N GLN A 375 0.02 0.11 -1.95
CA GLN A 375 0.81 -0.29 -3.10
C GLN A 375 2.31 -0.04 -2.87
N ALA A 376 3.16 -0.44 -3.81
CA ALA A 376 4.62 -0.33 -3.68
C ALA A 376 5.12 1.12 -3.48
N GLY A 377 4.44 2.11 -4.08
CA GLY A 377 4.71 3.53 -3.87
C GLY A 377 3.95 4.17 -2.71
N GLY A 378 3.14 3.40 -1.98
CA GLY A 378 2.44 3.83 -0.77
C GLY A 378 1.00 4.31 -0.96
N GLN A 379 0.48 4.31 -2.19
CA GLN A 379 -0.95 4.62 -2.43
C GLN A 379 -1.81 3.53 -1.79
N MET A 380 -2.81 3.93 -1.02
CA MET A 380 -3.87 3.05 -0.56
C MET A 380 -4.57 2.44 -1.78
N ASP A 381 -4.73 1.13 -1.74
CA ASP A 381 -5.48 0.39 -2.73
C ASP A 381 -6.99 0.51 -2.49
N TYR A 382 -7.77 0.25 -3.53
CA TYR A 382 -9.22 0.33 -3.52
C TYR A 382 -9.78 -0.67 -4.53
N GLY A 383 -11.10 -0.78 -4.62
CA GLY A 383 -11.79 -1.64 -5.57
C GLY A 383 -11.59 -1.23 -7.03
N THR A 384 -12.53 -1.61 -7.89
CA THR A 384 -12.45 -1.39 -9.33
C THR A 384 -13.52 -0.42 -9.77
N TYR A 385 -13.15 0.61 -10.53
CA TYR A 385 -14.10 1.42 -11.27
C TYR A 385 -14.36 0.78 -12.63
N MET A 386 -15.63 0.65 -12.99
CA MET A 386 -16.08 0.18 -14.29
C MET A 386 -16.00 1.31 -15.33
N PRO A 387 -16.05 1.02 -16.65
CA PRO A 387 -15.97 2.03 -17.69
C PRO A 387 -17.04 3.14 -17.62
N ASP A 388 -18.19 2.85 -16.99
CA ASP A 388 -19.27 3.81 -16.76
C ASP A 388 -19.08 4.68 -15.49
N GLY A 389 -17.96 4.51 -14.78
CA GLY A 389 -17.63 5.21 -13.54
C GLY A 389 -18.26 4.61 -12.29
N SER A 390 -19.02 3.51 -12.40
CA SER A 390 -19.55 2.81 -11.23
C SER A 390 -18.43 2.11 -10.46
N TYR A 391 -18.54 2.10 -9.12
CA TYR A 391 -17.55 1.48 -8.25
C TYR A 391 -17.99 0.09 -7.79
N SER A 392 -17.11 -0.89 -7.97
CA SER A 392 -17.19 -2.19 -7.34
C SER A 392 -16.12 -2.31 -6.26
N GLY A 393 -16.50 -2.75 -5.06
CA GLY A 393 -15.53 -3.05 -4.00
C GLY A 393 -14.58 -4.20 -4.36
N TRP A 394 -14.94 -5.02 -5.35
CA TRP A 394 -14.12 -6.13 -5.81
C TRP A 394 -12.91 -5.68 -6.62
N LYS A 395 -11.78 -6.34 -6.38
CA LYS A 395 -10.59 -6.21 -7.20
C LYS A 395 -9.85 -7.53 -7.32
N THR A 396 -9.44 -7.87 -8.55
CA THR A 396 -8.74 -9.11 -8.87
C THR A 396 -7.22 -8.88 -8.93
N TYR A 397 -6.46 -9.75 -8.28
CA TYR A 397 -5.01 -9.83 -8.33
C TYR A 397 -4.64 -11.27 -8.68
N ASN A 398 -3.95 -11.49 -9.81
CA ASN A 398 -3.50 -12.83 -10.22
C ASN A 398 -4.60 -13.91 -10.12
N SER A 399 -5.80 -13.64 -10.65
CA SER A 399 -7.02 -14.46 -10.57
C SER A 399 -7.76 -14.54 -9.22
N GLU A 400 -7.13 -14.10 -8.12
CA GLU A 400 -7.75 -14.08 -6.79
C GLU A 400 -8.42 -12.73 -6.52
N LYS A 401 -9.48 -12.72 -5.70
CA LYS A 401 -10.27 -11.51 -5.44
C LYS A 401 -10.08 -11.00 -4.01
N ARG A 402 -10.03 -9.68 -3.88
CA ARG A 402 -10.14 -8.96 -2.59
C ARG A 402 -11.34 -8.03 -2.63
N TYR A 403 -11.85 -7.68 -1.46
CA TYR A 403 -12.91 -6.67 -1.33
C TYR A 403 -12.45 -5.45 -0.54
N PHE A 404 -12.68 -4.26 -1.10
CA PHE A 404 -12.39 -2.97 -0.51
C PHE A 404 -13.69 -2.18 -0.30
N ALA A 405 -14.07 -2.01 0.97
CA ALA A 405 -15.23 -1.22 1.35
C ALA A 405 -14.83 0.25 1.52
N PHE A 406 -15.58 1.17 0.94
CA PHE A 406 -15.37 2.58 1.18
C PHE A 406 -15.87 3.00 2.58
N SER A 407 -15.13 3.91 3.19
CA SER A 407 -15.64 4.76 4.27
C SER A 407 -16.84 5.59 3.80
N GLN A 408 -17.70 6.03 4.70
CA GLN A 408 -18.91 6.80 4.37
C GLN A 408 -18.62 8.06 3.53
N ASN A 409 -17.52 8.76 3.81
CA ASN A 409 -17.10 9.94 3.04
C ASN A 409 -16.33 9.60 1.75
N LYS A 410 -16.23 8.31 1.39
CA LYS A 410 -15.54 7.76 0.23
C LYS A 410 -14.05 8.15 0.09
N LYS A 411 -13.43 8.64 1.16
CA LYS A 411 -11.99 9.00 1.13
C LYS A 411 -11.11 7.76 1.16
N TYR A 412 -11.39 6.84 2.09
CA TYR A 412 -10.57 5.65 2.31
C TYR A 412 -11.32 4.37 1.95
N ALA A 413 -10.62 3.39 1.40
CA ALA A 413 -11.12 2.07 1.10
C ALA A 413 -10.36 1.07 1.96
N TYR A 414 -11.06 0.37 2.85
CA TYR A 414 -10.47 -0.63 3.72
C TYR A 414 -10.75 -2.04 3.19
N MET A 415 -9.72 -2.87 3.25
CA MET A 415 -9.74 -4.26 2.83
C MET A 415 -10.48 -5.12 3.86
N LYS A 416 -11.34 -6.02 3.39
CA LYS A 416 -12.02 -7.00 4.25
C LYS A 416 -11.08 -8.16 4.58
N VAL A 417 -11.19 -8.64 5.81
CA VAL A 417 -10.50 -9.82 6.38
C VAL A 417 -11.48 -10.54 7.30
N GLY A 418 -11.30 -11.84 7.48
CA GLY A 418 -12.22 -12.70 8.22
C GLY A 418 -13.61 -12.81 7.59
N LEU A 419 -14.56 -13.32 8.36
CA LEU A 419 -15.97 -13.37 7.97
C LEU A 419 -16.51 -11.94 7.85
N SER A 420 -17.06 -11.61 6.68
CA SER A 420 -17.57 -10.30 6.33
C SER A 420 -18.80 -10.43 5.44
N PHE A 421 -19.79 -9.56 5.64
CA PHE A 421 -20.98 -9.51 4.81
C PHE A 421 -20.78 -8.52 3.66
N ILE A 422 -20.87 -9.00 2.43
CA ILE A 422 -20.80 -8.21 1.20
C ILE A 422 -22.21 -8.16 0.61
N ASN A 423 -22.87 -6.99 0.70
CA ASN A 423 -24.27 -6.83 0.27
C ASN A 423 -25.23 -7.85 0.91
N GLY A 424 -24.98 -8.26 2.15
CA GLY A 424 -25.77 -9.26 2.87
C GLY A 424 -25.30 -10.70 2.71
N VAL A 425 -24.40 -10.98 1.75
CA VAL A 425 -23.84 -12.33 1.55
C VAL A 425 -22.63 -12.53 2.47
N PRO A 426 -22.62 -13.56 3.34
CA PRO A 426 -21.46 -13.87 4.18
C PRO A 426 -20.32 -14.44 3.34
N MET A 427 -19.13 -13.87 3.47
CA MET A 427 -17.93 -14.33 2.77
C MET A 427 -16.73 -14.31 3.71
N TYR A 428 -15.81 -15.25 3.54
CA TYR A 428 -14.59 -15.28 4.33
C TYR A 428 -13.41 -14.75 3.52
N PHE A 429 -12.67 -13.79 4.10
CA PHE A 429 -11.42 -13.28 3.55
C PHE A 429 -10.24 -13.71 4.43
N ASP A 430 -9.16 -14.20 3.85
CA ASP A 430 -7.98 -14.61 4.62
C ASP A 430 -7.23 -13.40 5.24
N GLN A 431 -6.10 -13.65 5.90
CA GLN A 431 -5.31 -12.58 6.53
C GLN A 431 -4.65 -11.65 5.52
N ASP A 432 -4.45 -12.15 4.29
CA ASP A 432 -4.00 -11.34 3.19
C ASP A 432 -5.17 -10.59 2.54
N GLY A 433 -6.43 -10.88 2.88
CA GLY A 433 -7.64 -10.26 2.34
C GLY A 433 -8.15 -10.88 1.04
N TYR A 434 -7.64 -12.05 0.66
CA TYR A 434 -8.19 -12.81 -0.45
C TYR A 434 -9.45 -13.57 -0.03
N MET A 435 -10.46 -13.52 -0.88
CA MET A 435 -11.71 -14.25 -0.69
C MET A 435 -11.44 -15.75 -0.79
N VAL A 436 -11.87 -16.50 0.21
CA VAL A 436 -11.85 -17.96 0.21
C VAL A 436 -13.06 -18.47 -0.57
N ASN A 437 -12.86 -19.43 -1.46
CA ASN A 437 -13.91 -20.12 -2.21
C ASN A 437 -13.61 -21.63 -2.31
N SER A 438 -14.53 -22.38 -2.91
CA SER A 438 -14.35 -23.81 -3.12
C SER A 438 -13.18 -24.12 -4.07
N GLY A 439 -13.06 -23.31 -5.13
CA GLY A 439 -12.16 -23.54 -6.26
C GLY A 439 -12.70 -24.55 -7.27
N ILE A 440 -13.92 -25.06 -7.06
CA ILE A 440 -14.60 -26.03 -7.92
C ILE A 440 -15.96 -25.44 -8.27
N GLU A 441 -16.23 -25.29 -9.56
CA GLU A 441 -17.48 -24.71 -10.05
C GLU A 441 -18.68 -25.56 -9.59
N ASP A 442 -19.75 -24.89 -9.16
CA ASP A 442 -21.00 -25.49 -8.67
C ASP A 442 -20.87 -26.43 -7.45
N GLU A 443 -19.75 -26.41 -6.72
CA GLU A 443 -19.55 -27.22 -5.52
C GLU A 443 -19.31 -26.36 -4.26
N THR A 444 -19.99 -26.71 -3.16
CA THR A 444 -19.66 -26.29 -1.80
C THR A 444 -18.63 -27.25 -1.21
N VAL A 445 -17.57 -26.74 -0.59
CA VAL A 445 -16.56 -27.57 0.07
C VAL A 445 -16.26 -27.08 1.48
N ILE A 446 -15.85 -28.01 2.35
CA ILE A 446 -15.39 -27.68 3.70
C ILE A 446 -13.93 -27.22 3.63
N LYS A 447 -13.67 -25.95 3.93
CA LYS A 447 -12.31 -25.40 4.10
C LYS A 447 -11.98 -25.25 5.58
N LYS A 448 -10.77 -25.71 5.95
CA LYS A 448 -10.20 -25.43 7.27
C LYS A 448 -9.53 -24.06 7.26
N ILE A 449 -9.98 -23.16 8.13
CA ILE A 449 -9.42 -21.82 8.27
C ILE A 449 -9.09 -21.58 9.75
N GLY A 450 -7.80 -21.50 10.06
CA GLY A 450 -7.32 -21.49 11.44
C GLY A 450 -7.71 -22.78 12.17
N SER A 451 -8.39 -22.65 13.32
CA SER A 451 -8.90 -23.78 14.12
C SER A 451 -10.29 -24.25 13.73
N TYR A 452 -10.95 -23.56 12.80
CA TYR A 452 -12.35 -23.79 12.44
C TYR A 452 -12.49 -24.29 11.00
N TYR A 453 -13.69 -24.77 10.68
CA TYR A 453 -14.05 -25.30 9.38
C TYR A 453 -15.30 -24.55 8.90
N TYR A 454 -15.35 -24.24 7.61
CA TYR A 454 -16.39 -23.44 6.98
C TYR A 454 -16.81 -24.14 5.67
N ALA A 455 -18.10 -24.24 5.40
CA ALA A 455 -18.60 -24.56 4.07
C ALA A 455 -18.53 -23.30 3.22
N VAL A 456 -17.90 -23.40 2.05
CA VAL A 456 -17.76 -22.29 1.10
C VAL A 456 -18.05 -22.77 -0.32
N ASP A 457 -18.84 -21.99 -1.06
CA ASP A 457 -19.18 -22.25 -2.45
C ASP A 457 -18.13 -21.67 -3.43
N TYR A 458 -18.38 -21.83 -4.73
CA TYR A 458 -17.53 -21.30 -5.80
C TYR A 458 -17.46 -19.77 -5.83
N TYR A 459 -18.56 -19.10 -5.49
CA TYR A 459 -18.65 -17.64 -5.47
C TYR A 459 -18.08 -17.02 -4.18
N GLY A 460 -17.76 -17.84 -3.17
CA GLY A 460 -17.19 -17.47 -1.88
C GLY A 460 -18.22 -17.21 -0.78
N GLU A 461 -19.48 -17.58 -1.00
CA GLU A 461 -20.52 -17.57 0.03
C GLU A 461 -20.20 -18.62 1.10
N VAL A 462 -20.37 -18.23 2.37
CA VAL A 462 -20.13 -19.07 3.54
C VAL A 462 -21.47 -19.46 4.14
N THR A 463 -21.73 -20.77 4.32
CA THR A 463 -22.92 -21.23 5.05
C THR A 463 -22.88 -20.77 6.51
N ILE A 464 -23.93 -20.07 6.96
CA ILE A 464 -24.06 -19.58 8.35
C ILE A 464 -25.44 -19.94 8.91
N ASP A 465 -25.49 -20.34 10.18
CA ASP A 465 -26.71 -20.72 10.90
C ASP A 465 -27.59 -21.76 10.16
N ASP A 466 -26.98 -22.60 9.33
CA ASP A 466 -27.70 -23.49 8.40
C ASP A 466 -27.00 -24.84 8.22
N TRP A 467 -27.76 -25.78 7.65
CA TRP A 467 -27.31 -27.11 7.26
C TRP A 467 -26.67 -27.08 5.87
N GLU A 468 -25.67 -27.95 5.67
CA GLU A 468 -25.10 -28.22 4.36
C GLU A 468 -24.96 -29.73 4.18
N ASP A 469 -25.43 -30.25 3.05
CA ASP A 469 -25.24 -31.65 2.66
C ASP A 469 -24.10 -31.73 1.64
N ILE A 470 -23.02 -32.44 1.99
CA ILE A 470 -21.82 -32.61 1.14
C ILE A 470 -21.48 -34.09 1.12
N ASP A 471 -21.40 -34.67 -0.08
CA ASP A 471 -21.07 -36.09 -0.31
C ASP A 471 -21.95 -37.07 0.53
N ASP A 472 -23.27 -36.87 0.52
CA ASP A 472 -24.28 -37.64 1.29
C ASP A 472 -24.18 -37.50 2.82
N PHE A 473 -23.37 -36.57 3.34
CA PHE A 473 -23.25 -36.28 4.76
C PHE A 473 -23.77 -34.89 5.10
N SER A 474 -24.54 -34.79 6.18
CA SER A 474 -25.06 -33.52 6.68
C SER A 474 -24.13 -32.90 7.72
N TYR A 475 -23.88 -31.60 7.57
CA TYR A 475 -23.09 -30.76 8.45
C TYR A 475 -23.93 -29.56 8.90
N TYR A 476 -23.59 -28.95 10.02
CA TYR A 476 -24.23 -27.72 10.47
C TYR A 476 -23.18 -26.66 10.82
N PHE A 477 -23.43 -25.42 10.39
CA PHE A 477 -22.55 -24.28 10.59
C PHE A 477 -23.25 -23.25 11.48
N ASP A 478 -22.55 -22.75 12.50
CA ASP A 478 -23.11 -21.78 13.44
C ASP A 478 -23.29 -20.38 12.84
N ASP A 479 -23.78 -19.43 13.64
CA ASP A 479 -23.98 -18.02 13.28
C ASP A 479 -22.69 -17.28 12.85
N ASN A 480 -21.53 -17.86 13.12
CA ASN A 480 -20.22 -17.38 12.67
C ASN A 480 -19.66 -18.25 11.53
N GLY A 481 -20.46 -19.11 10.92
CA GLY A 481 -20.10 -20.02 9.84
C GLY A 481 -19.19 -21.17 10.25
N ARG A 482 -19.02 -21.44 11.55
CA ARG A 482 -18.10 -22.48 12.04
C ARG A 482 -18.84 -23.81 12.13
N MET A 483 -18.24 -24.84 11.56
CA MET A 483 -18.78 -26.20 11.60
C MET A 483 -18.88 -26.72 13.03
N LEU A 484 -20.07 -27.16 13.43
CA LEU A 484 -20.27 -27.92 14.65
C LEU A 484 -19.67 -29.32 14.48
N ARG A 485 -18.84 -29.72 15.44
CA ARG A 485 -18.15 -31.02 15.40
C ARG A 485 -17.82 -31.54 16.79
N ASN A 486 -17.59 -32.84 16.87
CA ASN A 486 -17.16 -33.56 18.06
C ASN A 486 -18.01 -33.19 19.29
N GLY A 487 -19.33 -33.15 19.13
CA GLY A 487 -20.18 -32.60 20.17
C GLY A 487 -21.66 -32.90 19.99
N LYS A 488 -22.41 -32.55 21.04
CA LYS A 488 -23.86 -32.53 21.05
C LYS A 488 -24.32 -31.09 21.09
N TYR A 489 -25.16 -30.69 20.16
CA TYR A 489 -25.64 -29.32 20.03
C TYR A 489 -27.16 -29.29 19.91
N GLU A 490 -27.76 -28.18 20.35
CA GLU A 490 -29.19 -27.92 20.20
C GLU A 490 -29.38 -26.96 19.03
N ILE A 491 -30.17 -27.37 18.05
CA ILE A 491 -30.46 -26.62 16.82
C ILE A 491 -31.98 -26.58 16.67
N ASN A 492 -32.55 -25.38 16.63
CA ASN A 492 -34.01 -25.18 16.52
C ASN A 492 -34.86 -25.96 17.54
N GLY A 493 -34.32 -26.16 18.76
CA GLY A 493 -35.00 -26.83 19.87
C GLY A 493 -34.87 -28.37 19.91
N GLU A 494 -34.16 -28.97 18.95
CA GLU A 494 -33.84 -30.40 18.94
C GLU A 494 -32.34 -30.61 19.14
N TYR A 495 -31.95 -31.74 19.74
CA TYR A 495 -30.55 -32.10 19.91
C TYR A 495 -30.04 -32.97 18.77
N TYR A 496 -28.79 -32.75 18.39
CA TYR A 496 -28.06 -33.47 17.35
C TYR A 496 -26.67 -33.88 17.86
N LEU A 497 -26.09 -34.93 17.29
CA LEU A 497 -24.71 -35.36 17.55
C LEU A 497 -23.89 -35.22 16.28
N PHE A 498 -22.67 -34.73 16.41
CA PHE A 498 -21.72 -34.59 15.32
C PHE A 498 -20.40 -35.27 15.67
N ASP A 499 -19.88 -36.07 14.73
CA ASP A 499 -18.59 -36.76 14.85
C ASP A 499 -17.43 -35.76 14.77
N THR A 500 -16.21 -36.26 14.93
CA THR A 500 -14.96 -35.52 14.92
C THR A 500 -14.65 -34.85 13.59
N ASP A 501 -15.16 -35.33 12.47
CA ASP A 501 -15.05 -34.67 11.17
C ASP A 501 -16.17 -33.67 10.91
N GLY A 502 -17.20 -33.61 11.76
CA GLY A 502 -18.36 -32.72 11.61
C GLY A 502 -19.58 -33.42 11.03
N THR A 503 -19.49 -34.68 10.62
CA THR A 503 -20.63 -35.44 10.11
C THR A 503 -21.70 -35.58 11.19
N MET A 504 -22.95 -35.23 10.86
CA MET A 504 -24.10 -35.47 11.73
C MET A 504 -24.38 -36.98 11.81
N TYR A 505 -24.55 -37.51 13.03
CA TYR A 505 -25.09 -38.86 13.19
C TYR A 505 -26.57 -38.88 12.78
N ALA A 506 -26.95 -39.82 11.92
CA ALA A 506 -28.32 -40.12 11.52
C ALA A 506 -28.56 -41.63 11.51
N GLY A 507 -29.72 -42.08 11.97
CA GLY A 507 -30.14 -43.46 11.74
C GLY A 507 -30.42 -43.71 10.26
N ASN A 508 -30.10 -44.89 9.72
CA ASN A 508 -30.26 -45.13 8.28
C ASN A 508 -31.75 -45.33 7.91
N ALA A 509 -32.35 -46.45 8.33
CA ALA A 509 -33.75 -46.77 8.05
C ALA A 509 -34.67 -46.66 9.28
N ARG A 510 -34.10 -46.44 10.46
CA ARG A 510 -34.81 -46.38 11.75
C ARG A 510 -33.98 -45.64 12.79
N THR A 511 -34.53 -45.47 13.99
CA THR A 511 -33.77 -44.96 15.13
C THR A 511 -32.66 -45.92 15.52
N GLU A 512 -31.43 -45.41 15.64
CA GLU A 512 -30.23 -46.18 15.97
C GLU A 512 -29.58 -45.68 17.26
N PHE A 513 -28.78 -46.53 17.91
CA PHE A 513 -28.05 -46.17 19.13
C PHE A 513 -26.59 -45.88 18.82
N TYR A 514 -26.11 -44.72 19.29
CA TYR A 514 -24.71 -44.32 19.17
C TYR A 514 -24.12 -44.07 20.56
N ASP A 515 -22.91 -44.58 20.78
CA ASP A 515 -22.12 -44.29 21.98
C ASP A 515 -21.19 -43.11 21.69
N PHE A 516 -21.37 -42.02 22.45
CA PHE A 516 -20.60 -40.79 22.30
C PHE A 516 -20.15 -40.23 23.66
N LYS A 517 -18.84 -40.04 23.84
CA LYS A 517 -18.21 -39.52 25.07
C LYS A 517 -18.83 -40.09 26.36
N SER A 518 -18.82 -41.43 26.46
CA SER A 518 -19.34 -42.23 27.58
C SER A 518 -20.86 -42.29 27.77
N ASN A 519 -21.65 -41.66 26.90
CA ASN A 519 -23.11 -41.73 26.93
C ASN A 519 -23.64 -42.45 25.71
N THR A 520 -24.82 -43.07 25.83
CA THR A 520 -25.53 -43.65 24.68
C THR A 520 -26.72 -42.78 24.35
N TYR A 521 -26.93 -42.54 23.07
CA TYR A 521 -28.03 -41.73 22.54
C TYR A 521 -28.81 -42.53 21.50
N ALA A 522 -30.12 -42.31 21.42
CA ALA A 522 -30.92 -42.81 20.30
C ALA A 522 -31.13 -41.68 19.30
N VAL A 523 -30.66 -41.88 18.08
CA VAL A 523 -30.64 -40.92 16.98
C VAL A 523 -31.67 -41.35 15.94
N ARG A 524 -32.59 -40.46 15.55
CA ARG A 524 -33.60 -40.72 14.51
C ARG A 524 -33.00 -40.62 13.12
N THR A 525 -33.79 -40.96 12.08
CA THR A 525 -33.35 -40.90 10.69
C THR A 525 -33.12 -39.48 10.18
N ASP A 526 -33.72 -38.49 10.82
CA ASP A 526 -33.49 -37.05 10.59
C ASP A 526 -32.36 -36.47 11.47
N GLY A 527 -31.59 -37.34 12.15
CA GLY A 527 -30.51 -36.95 13.06
C GLY A 527 -30.94 -36.46 14.45
N THR A 528 -32.23 -36.22 14.69
CA THR A 528 -32.70 -35.71 15.98
C THR A 528 -32.58 -36.76 17.09
N LEU A 529 -32.22 -36.33 18.30
CA LEU A 529 -32.15 -37.21 19.46
C LEU A 529 -33.53 -37.51 20.05
N VAL A 530 -33.71 -38.73 20.56
CA VAL A 530 -34.84 -39.04 21.44
C VAL A 530 -34.57 -38.48 22.84
N THR A 531 -35.35 -37.48 23.25
CA THR A 531 -35.12 -36.75 24.51
C THR A 531 -36.35 -36.76 25.43
N GLY A 532 -36.12 -36.66 26.74
CA GLY A 532 -37.11 -36.34 27.78
C GLY A 532 -38.24 -37.34 28.00
N LYS A 533 -38.21 -38.52 27.37
CA LYS A 533 -39.35 -39.45 27.33
C LYS A 533 -38.95 -40.91 27.44
N CYS A 534 -39.96 -41.75 27.67
CA CYS A 534 -39.86 -43.19 27.48
C CYS A 534 -40.17 -43.51 26.01
N GLY A 535 -39.21 -44.10 25.29
CA GLY A 535 -39.32 -44.46 23.88
C GLY A 535 -39.24 -45.97 23.67
N LYS A 536 -39.94 -46.51 22.66
CA LYS A 536 -39.82 -47.91 22.25
C LYS A 536 -38.96 -48.01 21.00
N ILE A 537 -37.87 -48.76 21.06
CA ILE A 537 -36.92 -48.96 19.95
C ILE A 537 -36.68 -50.46 19.83
N ASP A 538 -36.89 -51.02 18.64
CA ASP A 538 -36.74 -52.46 18.34
C ASP A 538 -37.42 -53.40 19.34
N GLY A 539 -38.63 -53.05 19.78
CA GLY A 539 -39.42 -53.88 20.70
C GLY A 539 -39.22 -53.56 22.19
N ASP A 540 -38.08 -52.98 22.56
CA ASP A 540 -37.71 -52.67 23.95
C ASP A 540 -38.04 -51.22 24.34
N LYS A 541 -38.35 -50.98 25.61
CA LYS A 541 -38.57 -49.62 26.14
C LYS A 541 -37.32 -49.08 26.81
N TYR A 542 -36.99 -47.84 26.51
CA TYR A 542 -35.85 -47.09 27.05
C TYR A 542 -36.35 -45.77 27.64
N TYR A 543 -35.60 -45.19 28.57
CA TYR A 543 -35.85 -43.84 29.05
C TYR A 543 -34.65 -42.95 28.75
N PHE A 544 -34.95 -41.81 28.13
CA PHE A 544 -34.01 -40.78 27.76
C PHE A 544 -34.21 -39.58 28.68
N ASP A 545 -33.13 -39.05 29.26
CA ASP A 545 -33.23 -37.81 30.00
C ASP A 545 -33.48 -36.60 29.06
N LYS A 546 -33.65 -35.42 29.65
CA LYS A 546 -33.94 -34.19 28.89
C LYS A 546 -32.87 -33.84 27.85
N THR A 547 -31.67 -34.40 27.98
CA THR A 547 -30.53 -34.15 27.10
C THR A 547 -30.27 -35.31 26.13
N GLY A 548 -31.13 -36.33 26.12
CA GLY A 548 -31.09 -37.47 25.21
C GLY A 548 -30.31 -38.69 25.70
N CYS A 549 -29.67 -38.64 26.88
CA CYS A 549 -28.86 -39.75 27.37
C CYS A 549 -29.75 -40.93 27.83
N VAL A 550 -29.48 -42.12 27.30
CA VAL A 550 -30.10 -43.38 27.73
C VAL A 550 -29.73 -43.66 29.18
N GLN A 551 -30.74 -43.78 30.04
CA GLN A 551 -30.52 -44.07 31.45
C GLN A 551 -30.30 -45.57 31.68
N LYS A 552 -29.15 -45.93 32.25
CA LYS A 552 -28.73 -47.31 32.52
C LYS A 552 -28.61 -47.56 34.03
N ASN A 553 -28.86 -48.80 34.46
CA ASN A 553 -28.76 -49.26 35.86
C ASN A 553 -29.50 -48.36 36.88
N LYS A 554 -30.69 -47.86 36.51
CA LYS A 554 -31.38 -46.81 37.29
C LYS A 554 -32.88 -47.07 37.38
N ILE A 555 -33.46 -46.79 38.55
CA ILE A 555 -34.92 -46.72 38.75
C ILE A 555 -35.36 -45.29 38.48
N ILE A 556 -36.34 -45.13 37.61
CA ILE A 556 -36.84 -43.83 37.15
C ILE A 556 -38.34 -43.74 37.44
N LYS A 557 -38.75 -42.61 38.00
CA LYS A 557 -40.15 -42.31 38.27
C LYS A 557 -40.77 -41.63 37.06
N ILE A 558 -41.81 -42.25 36.49
CA ILE A 558 -42.58 -41.72 35.37
C ILE A 558 -44.03 -41.64 35.84
N GLY A 559 -44.53 -40.42 36.05
CA GLY A 559 -45.80 -40.18 36.74
C GLY A 559 -45.81 -40.74 38.17
N LYS A 560 -46.82 -41.55 38.51
CA LYS A 560 -46.95 -42.20 39.84
C LYS A 560 -46.21 -43.55 39.94
N LYS A 561 -45.57 -44.02 38.86
CA LYS A 561 -44.98 -45.36 38.77
C LYS A 561 -43.46 -45.28 38.65
N GLN A 562 -42.78 -46.36 39.05
CA GLN A 562 -41.33 -46.50 38.96
C GLN A 562 -40.96 -47.65 38.03
N TYR A 563 -39.93 -47.45 37.22
CA TYR A 563 -39.47 -48.38 36.20
C TYR A 563 -37.96 -48.55 36.33
N TYR A 564 -37.44 -49.76 36.16
CA TYR A 564 -36.00 -50.03 36.19
C TYR A 564 -35.47 -50.27 34.79
N PHE A 565 -34.41 -49.55 34.44
CA PHE A 565 -33.67 -49.71 33.20
C PHE A 565 -32.33 -50.37 33.52
N ASN A 566 -32.05 -51.51 32.89
CA ASN A 566 -30.89 -52.36 33.19
C ASN A 566 -29.58 -51.77 32.63
N GLY A 567 -28.49 -52.53 32.67
CA GLY A 567 -27.17 -52.10 32.17
C GLY A 567 -27.11 -51.82 30.66
N SER A 568 -28.03 -52.38 29.87
CA SER A 568 -28.19 -52.04 28.44
C SER A 568 -29.25 -50.96 28.20
N GLY A 569 -29.82 -50.38 29.27
CA GLY A 569 -30.84 -49.32 29.17
C GLY A 569 -32.26 -49.84 28.91
N LYS A 570 -32.47 -51.15 28.79
CA LYS A 570 -33.78 -51.75 28.53
C LYS A 570 -34.63 -51.78 29.80
N MET A 571 -35.90 -51.41 29.69
CA MET A 571 -36.87 -51.49 30.78
C MET A 571 -37.10 -52.95 31.16
N VAL A 572 -36.80 -53.30 32.41
CA VAL A 572 -37.04 -54.65 32.93
C VAL A 572 -38.54 -54.81 33.20
N HIS A 573 -39.11 -55.95 32.79
CA HIS A 573 -40.48 -56.35 33.12
C HIS A 573 -40.54 -57.85 33.43
N ASN A 574 -41.55 -58.25 34.20
CA ASN A 574 -41.79 -59.63 34.64
C ASN A 574 -40.55 -60.34 35.23
N ARG A 575 -39.73 -59.61 36.00
CA ARG A 575 -38.44 -60.11 36.49
C ARG A 575 -38.08 -59.52 37.83
N THR A 576 -37.39 -60.33 38.63
CA THR A 576 -36.80 -59.92 39.91
C THR A 576 -35.32 -59.61 39.73
N PHE A 577 -34.84 -58.48 40.27
CA PHE A 577 -33.46 -58.02 40.13
C PHE A 577 -32.93 -57.43 41.45
N LYS A 578 -31.61 -57.25 41.53
CA LYS A 578 -30.94 -56.57 42.65
C LYS A 578 -30.33 -55.25 42.15
N LEU A 579 -30.50 -54.19 42.91
CA LEU A 579 -29.89 -52.89 42.67
C LEU A 579 -29.47 -52.29 44.02
N TYR A 580 -28.20 -51.89 44.15
CA TYR A 580 -27.61 -51.39 45.41
C TYR A 580 -27.96 -52.24 46.65
N GLY A 581 -27.82 -53.57 46.53
CA GLY A 581 -28.07 -54.52 47.64
C GLY A 581 -29.55 -54.80 47.96
N LYS A 582 -30.50 -54.05 47.38
CA LYS A 582 -31.95 -54.26 47.57
C LYS A 582 -32.53 -55.12 46.44
N LYS A 583 -33.49 -55.99 46.78
CA LYS A 583 -34.19 -56.87 45.83
C LYS A 583 -35.50 -56.20 45.39
N TYR A 584 -35.73 -56.13 44.10
CA TYR A 584 -36.89 -55.52 43.47
C TYR A 584 -37.57 -56.51 42.53
N HIS A 585 -38.89 -56.42 42.39
CA HIS A 585 -39.67 -57.17 41.41
C HIS A 585 -40.38 -56.19 40.49
N SER A 586 -40.21 -56.37 39.18
CA SER A 586 -40.96 -55.66 38.17
C SER A 586 -42.10 -56.51 37.64
N ASP A 587 -43.32 -55.95 37.63
CA ASP A 587 -44.50 -56.63 37.08
C ASP A 587 -44.48 -56.73 35.54
N LYS A 588 -45.54 -57.33 34.97
CA LYS A 588 -45.71 -57.50 33.51
C LYS A 588 -45.68 -56.18 32.72
N ASN A 589 -45.96 -55.04 33.37
CA ASN A 589 -45.98 -53.72 32.76
C ASN A 589 -44.71 -52.91 33.03
N GLY A 590 -43.71 -53.49 33.72
CA GLY A 590 -42.46 -52.82 34.06
C GLY A 590 -42.49 -52.07 35.41
N VAL A 591 -43.59 -52.13 36.17
CA VAL A 591 -43.71 -51.36 37.42
C VAL A 591 -42.94 -52.06 38.53
N VAL A 592 -42.00 -51.34 39.11
CA VAL A 592 -41.08 -51.84 40.13
C VAL A 592 -41.64 -51.68 41.53
N LYS A 593 -41.57 -52.76 42.33
CA LYS A 593 -41.81 -52.73 43.78
C LYS A 593 -40.64 -53.38 44.52
N ILE A 594 -40.31 -52.88 45.71
CA ILE A 594 -39.30 -53.49 46.57
C ILE A 594 -39.82 -54.82 47.14
N VAL A 595 -38.99 -55.86 47.09
CA VAL A 595 -39.27 -57.15 47.72
C VAL A 595 -38.83 -57.06 49.17
N LYS A 596 -39.78 -56.84 50.08
CA LYS A 596 -39.50 -56.86 51.53
C LYS A 596 -39.16 -58.29 51.95
N LYS A 597 -38.00 -58.50 52.59
CA LYS A 597 -37.74 -59.76 53.32
C LYS A 597 -38.83 -59.87 54.40
N LYS A 598 -39.60 -60.97 54.41
CA LYS A 598 -40.34 -61.34 55.62
C LYS A 598 -39.30 -61.50 56.73
N ALA A 599 -39.42 -60.74 57.80
CA ALA A 599 -38.64 -60.97 59.01
C ALA A 599 -38.90 -62.42 59.44
N LYS A 600 -37.85 -63.25 59.49
CA LYS A 600 -37.94 -64.52 60.21
C LYS A 600 -38.09 -64.13 61.68
N LYS A 601 -39.23 -64.50 62.27
CA LYS A 601 -39.44 -64.48 63.73
C LYS A 601 -38.40 -65.36 64.41
#